data_AF-A0A9E1V7I5-F1
#
_entry.id   AF-A0A9E1V7I5-F1
#
_cell.length_a   1.000
_cell.length_b   1.000
_cell.length_c   1.000
_cell.angle_alpha   90.00
_cell.angle_beta   90.00
_cell.angle_gamma   90.00
#
_symmetry.space_group_name_H-M   'P 1'
#
loop_
_entity.id
_entity.type
_entity.pdbx_description
1 polymer ?
#
loop_
_entity_poly.entity_id
_entity_poly.type
_entity_poly.pdbx_seq_one_letter_code
_entity_poly.pdbx_strand_id
1 'polypeptide(L)'
;FPELTEERRRDLVRMVNSMAEDGKTRLRGQRRNARKDLDDISDDGGVSEDDIKHASQELDDLIHRYEAEIDQARSAKESDLLEV
;
A
#
# COMPACT_ATOMS: atom_id res chain seq x y z
N PHE A 1 -5.32 -2.30 32.80
CA PHE A 1 -3.87 -2.29 32.51
C PHE A 1 -3.34 -0.90 32.77
N PRO A 2 -2.07 -0.73 33.19
CA PRO A 2 -1.49 0.60 33.36
C PRO A 2 -1.45 1.36 32.02
N GLU A 3 -1.66 2.67 32.08
CA GLU A 3 -1.59 3.54 30.90
C GLU A 3 -0.15 3.63 30.38
N LEU A 4 -0.05 3.82 29.06
CA LEU A 4 1.24 4.06 28.42
C LEU A 4 1.73 5.47 28.73
N THR A 5 3.03 5.60 28.98
CA THR A 5 3.69 6.91 29.05
C THR A 5 3.66 7.61 27.68
N GLU A 6 3.73 8.94 27.69
CA GLU A 6 3.76 9.74 26.46
C GLU A 6 4.95 9.38 25.55
N GLU A 7 6.13 9.15 26.14
CA GLU A 7 7.31 8.68 25.42
C GLU A 7 7.03 7.37 24.68
N ARG A 8 6.38 6.41 25.36
CA ARG A 8 6.05 5.14 24.75
C ARG A 8 5.03 5.26 23.63
N ARG A 9 4.03 6.14 23.77
CA ARG A 9 3.04 6.43 22.72
C ARG A 9 3.72 7.00 21.48
N ARG A 10 4.65 7.96 21.64
CA ARG A 10 5.43 8.54 20.53
C ARG A 10 6.29 7.50 19.80
N ASP A 11 6.91 6.57 20.52
CA ASP A 11 7.68 5.49 19.90
C ASP A 11 6.80 4.56 19.04
N LEU A 12 5.61 4.22 19.55
CA LEU A 12 4.66 3.40 18.81
C LEU A 12 4.15 4.12 17.56
N VAL A 13 3.91 5.43 17.62
CA VAL A 13 3.55 6.23 16.44
C VAL A 13 4.66 6.18 15.38
N ARG A 14 5.94 6.34 15.76
CA ARG A 14 7.06 6.22 14.81
C ARG A 14 7.11 4.85 14.14
N MET A 15 6.88 3.78 14.93
CA MET A 15 6.84 2.41 14.41
C MET A 15 5.70 2.21 13.41
N VAL A 16 4.48 2.69 13.73
CA VAL A 16 3.32 2.63 12.83
C VAL A 16 3.62 3.35 11.50
N ASN A 17 4.24 4.53 11.56
CA ASN A 17 4.61 5.29 10.37
C ASN A 17 5.63 4.52 9.51
N SER A 18 6.66 3.92 10.12
CA SER A 18 7.63 3.08 9.41
C SER A 18 6.95 1.90 8.72
N MET A 19 6.05 1.21 9.41
CA MET A 19 5.33 0.06 8.86
C MET A 19 4.44 0.45 7.66
N ALA A 20 3.78 1.61 7.74
CA ALA A 20 2.95 2.12 6.64
C ALA A 20 3.80 2.44 5.39
N GLU A 21 4.95 3.11 5.56
CA GLU A 21 5.84 3.43 4.44
C GLU A 21 6.47 2.17 3.82
N ASP A 22 6.87 1.20 4.64
CA ASP A 22 7.36 -0.10 4.16
C ASP A 22 6.28 -0.84 3.36
N GLY A 23 5.03 -0.85 3.85
CA GLY A 23 3.89 -1.46 3.17
C GLY A 23 3.64 -0.83 1.80
N LYS A 24 3.58 0.51 1.72
CA LYS A 24 3.39 1.23 0.46
C LYS A 24 4.55 1.00 -0.51
N THR A 25 5.78 0.95 0.00
CA THR A 25 6.97 0.66 -0.82
C THR A 25 6.89 -0.73 -1.46
N ARG A 26 6.45 -1.74 -0.71
CA ARG A 26 6.23 -3.10 -1.23
C ARG A 26 5.13 -3.15 -2.28
N LEU A 27 3.99 -2.48 -2.04
CA LEU A 27 2.90 -2.39 -3.03
C LEU A 27 3.38 -1.78 -4.36
N ARG A 28 4.13 -0.68 -4.30
CA ARG A 28 4.69 -0.04 -5.50
C ARG A 28 5.68 -0.93 -6.23
N GLY A 29 6.50 -1.67 -5.49
CA GLY A 29 7.38 -2.69 -6.05
C GLY A 29 6.59 -3.75 -6.80
N GLN A 30 5.51 -4.26 -6.19
CA GLN A 30 4.72 -5.30 -6.82
C GLN A 30 3.90 -4.83 -8.01
N ARG A 31 3.38 -3.60 -7.99
CA ARG A 31 2.79 -2.96 -9.16
C ARG A 31 3.79 -2.88 -10.32
N ARG A 32 5.04 -2.51 -10.05
CA ARG A 32 6.08 -2.43 -11.08
C ARG A 32 6.35 -3.78 -11.71
N ASN A 33 6.46 -4.83 -10.91
CA ASN A 33 6.66 -6.20 -11.41
C ASN A 33 5.48 -6.64 -12.26
N ALA A 34 4.25 -6.50 -11.75
CA ALA A 34 3.05 -6.89 -12.47
C ALA A 34 2.85 -6.11 -13.78
N ARG A 35 3.18 -4.81 -13.82
CA ARG A 35 3.16 -4.05 -15.08
C ARG A 35 4.18 -4.57 -16.08
N LYS A 36 5.39 -4.92 -15.64
CA LYS A 36 6.39 -5.53 -16.51
C LYS A 36 5.87 -6.85 -17.09
N ASP A 37 5.25 -7.69 -16.26
CA ASP A 37 4.67 -8.95 -16.73
C ASP A 37 3.54 -8.71 -17.76
N LEU A 38 2.73 -7.67 -17.58
CA LEU A 38 1.71 -7.27 -18.57
C LEU A 38 2.32 -6.75 -19.88
N ASP A 39 3.41 -5.98 -19.81
CA ASP A 39 4.15 -5.51 -20.99
C ASP A 39 4.72 -6.71 -21.77
N ASP A 40 5.35 -7.67 -21.08
CA ASP A 40 5.90 -8.89 -21.68
C ASP A 40 4.79 -9.72 -22.37
N ILE A 41 3.59 -9.84 -21.76
CA ILE A 41 2.43 -10.52 -22.36
C ILE A 41 1.90 -9.78 -23.60
N SER A 42 1.91 -8.44 -23.57
CA SER A 42 1.49 -7.62 -24.70
C SER A 42 2.40 -7.84 -25.91
N ASP A 43 3.71 -7.93 -25.68
CA ASP A 43 4.72 -8.14 -26.73
C ASP A 43 4.63 -9.54 -27.37
N ASP A 44 4.21 -10.56 -26.60
CA ASP A 44 3.98 -11.93 -27.10
C ASP A 44 2.80 -12.01 -28.10
N GLY A 45 1.93 -10.99 -28.15
CA GLY A 45 0.88 -10.84 -29.16
C GLY A 45 -0.29 -11.83 -29.05
N GLY A 46 -0.35 -12.63 -27.97
CA GLY A 46 -1.40 -13.60 -27.71
C GLY A 46 -2.67 -13.03 -27.04
N VAL A 47 -2.64 -11.74 -26.69
CA VAL A 47 -3.69 -11.05 -25.93
C VAL A 47 -4.02 -9.73 -26.65
N SER A 48 -5.28 -9.29 -26.58
CA SER A 48 -5.69 -8.04 -27.23
C SER A 48 -5.18 -6.81 -26.47
N GLU A 49 -4.91 -5.71 -27.19
CA GLU A 49 -4.50 -4.43 -26.58
C GLU A 49 -5.54 -3.89 -25.59
N ASP A 50 -6.83 -4.12 -25.87
CA ASP A 50 -7.93 -3.72 -24.99
C ASP A 50 -7.90 -4.48 -23.66
N ASP A 51 -7.62 -5.79 -23.69
CA ASP A 51 -7.51 -6.61 -22.48
C ASP A 51 -6.29 -6.20 -21.63
N ILE A 52 -5.14 -5.93 -22.25
CA ILE A 52 -3.93 -5.45 -21.55
C ILE A 52 -4.20 -4.10 -20.89
N LYS A 53 -4.87 -3.18 -21.60
CA LYS A 53 -5.24 -1.88 -21.07
C LYS A 53 -6.19 -2.02 -19.88
N HIS A 54 -7.18 -2.90 -19.98
CA HIS A 54 -8.12 -3.15 -18.89
C HIS A 54 -7.40 -3.73 -17.66
N ALA A 55 -6.57 -4.76 -17.83
CA ALA A 55 -5.80 -5.36 -16.74
C ALA A 55 -4.85 -4.35 -16.07
N SER A 56 -4.23 -3.46 -16.85
CA SER A 56 -3.36 -2.40 -16.32
C SER A 56 -4.13 -1.39 -15.46
N GLN A 57 -5.34 -1.01 -15.91
CA GLN A 57 -6.23 -0.12 -15.17
C GLN A 57 -6.66 -0.77 -13.84
N GLU A 58 -7.08 -2.03 -13.88
CA GLU A 58 -7.49 -2.76 -12.67
C GLU A 58 -6.33 -2.92 -11.67
N LEU A 59 -5.13 -3.21 -12.16
CA LEU A 59 -3.92 -3.27 -11.34
C LEU A 59 -3.67 -1.93 -10.62
N ASP A 60 -3.76 -0.81 -11.35
CA ASP A 60 -3.55 0.51 -10.78
C ASP A 60 -4.60 0.87 -9.73
N ASP A 61 -5.88 0.62 -10.03
CA ASP A 61 -6.99 0.87 -9.12
C ASP A 61 -6.88 0.01 -7.84
N LEU A 62 -6.46 -1.25 -7.97
CA LEU A 62 -6.22 -2.14 -6.84
C LEU A 62 -5.09 -1.63 -5.95
N ILE A 63 -3.99 -1.18 -6.55
CA ILE A 63 -2.85 -0.65 -5.79
C ILE A 63 -3.23 0.65 -5.08
N HIS A 64 -3.92 1.56 -5.75
CA HIS A 64 -4.39 2.81 -5.12
C HIS A 64 -5.35 2.54 -3.96
N ARG A 65 -6.25 1.56 -4.10
CA ARG A 65 -7.15 1.16 -3.00
C ARG A 65 -6.35 0.73 -1.77
N TYR A 66 -5.37 -0.15 -1.94
CA TYR A 66 -4.58 -0.63 -0.80
C TYR A 66 -3.63 0.42 -0.22
N GLU A 67 -3.10 1.34 -1.03
CA GLU A 67 -2.37 2.50 -0.49
C GLU A 67 -3.27 3.36 0.42
N ALA A 68 -4.52 3.62 0.00
CA ALA A 68 -5.49 4.35 0.79
C ALA A 68 -5.88 3.61 2.08
N GLU A 69 -6.07 2.28 2.01
CA GLU A 69 -6.35 1.46 3.20
C GLU A 69 -5.18 1.50 4.21
N ILE A 70 -3.93 1.47 3.74
CA ILE A 70 -2.75 1.61 4.60
C ILE A 70 -2.74 2.97 5.28
N ASP A 71 -2.98 4.05 4.53
CA ASP A 71 -2.98 5.40 5.09
C ASP A 71 -4.13 5.59 6.09
N GLN A 72 -5.31 5.02 5.82
CA GLN A 72 -6.44 5.02 6.75
C GLN A 72 -6.12 4.25 8.04
N ALA A 73 -5.56 3.04 7.93
CA ALA A 73 -5.19 2.22 9.08
C ALA A 73 -4.09 2.88 9.93
N ARG A 74 -3.10 3.49 9.27
CA ARG A 74 -2.04 4.28 9.92
C ARG A 74 -2.64 5.45 10.70
N SER A 75 -3.48 6.25 10.06
CA SER A 75 -4.11 7.42 10.67
C SER A 75 -4.98 7.06 11.88
N ALA A 76 -5.83 6.03 11.73
CA ALA A 76 -6.65 5.51 12.82
C ALA A 76 -5.77 5.05 13.99
N LYS A 77 -4.70 4.30 13.70
CA LYS A 77 -3.83 3.79 14.76
C LYS A 77 -3.02 4.87 15.45
N GLU A 78 -2.59 5.90 14.71
CA GLU A 78 -1.93 7.07 15.26
C GLU A 78 -2.87 7.85 16.20
N SER A 79 -4.14 8.04 15.81
CA SER A 79 -5.16 8.63 16.68
C SER A 79 -5.36 7.84 17.97
N ASP A 80 -5.59 6.52 17.87
CA ASP A 80 -5.79 5.64 19.04
C ASP A 80 -4.60 5.69 20.02
N LEU A 81 -3.38 5.84 19.51
CA LEU A 81 -2.17 5.90 20.34
C LEU A 81 -2.02 7.23 21.06
N LEU A 82 -2.59 8.31 20.53
CA LEU A 82 -2.52 9.66 21.09
C LEU A 82 -3.74 10.02 21.92
N GLU A 83 -4.87 9.34 21.71
CA GLU A 83 -6.06 9.48 22.53
C GLU A 83 -5.84 8.87 23.94
N VAL A 84 -6.32 9.57 24.97
CA VAL A 84 -6.25 9.18 26.39
C VAL A 84 -7.63 8.88 26.89
#